data_AF-A0A149QZ23-F1
#
_entry.id   AF-A0A149QZ23-F1
#
_cell.length_a   1.000
_cell.length_b   1.000
_cell.length_c   1.000
_cell.angle_alpha   90.00
_cell.angle_beta   90.00
_cell.angle_gamma   90.00
#
_symmetry.space_group_name_H-M   'P 1'
#
loop_
_entity.id
_entity.type
_entity.pdbx_description
1 polymer ?
#
loop_
_entity_poly.entity_id
_entity_poly.type
_entity_poly.pdbx_seq_one_letter_code
_entity_poly.pdbx_strand_id
1 'polypeptide(L)'
;MPSEIPVRSFPFLIHAGELDRSLRKPSSHEGDGLSVSLCPDDWERIARLGEPSRWDITMLNAGRTGEEMKLIDIYALMNDTDMKAEITEWAIEAGLARQTDLWCVVTYDGECEEVRYSYCQKEEDAQEEAFMSTYDETATYRSESLQEAISLVRQKAEKDGDDVAAFARHTCLTLTEDGIARSRGQGRACDAFDMAAVLWARDVRMDKVPGLVGAWWNDVHEPSALSAPRGVIFTEAFSQVDFMKRDARPDIYETEYHEPPEVETLHMPMEAGLKM
;
A
#
# COMPACT_ATOMS: atom_id res chain seq x y z
N MET A 1 8.95 -22.33 -13.19
CA MET A 1 7.61 -22.39 -12.57
C MET A 1 7.21 -20.95 -12.34
N PRO A 2 5.99 -20.49 -12.67
CA PRO A 2 5.59 -19.16 -12.21
C PRO A 2 5.74 -19.16 -10.68
N SER A 3 6.41 -18.15 -10.13
CA SER A 3 6.52 -17.98 -8.68
C SER A 3 5.11 -17.97 -8.08
N GLU A 4 4.99 -18.57 -6.90
CA GLU A 4 3.74 -18.53 -6.15
C GLU A 4 3.40 -17.06 -5.88
N ILE A 5 2.18 -16.64 -6.22
CA ILE A 5 1.77 -15.25 -6.09
C ILE A 5 1.50 -14.99 -4.62
N PRO A 6 2.08 -13.94 -4.01
CA PRO A 6 1.87 -13.66 -2.61
C PRO A 6 0.42 -13.22 -2.36
N VAL A 7 -0.30 -14.00 -1.55
CA VAL A 7 -1.69 -13.75 -1.18
C VAL A 7 -1.85 -13.82 0.32
N ARG A 8 -2.81 -13.07 0.85
CA ARG A 8 -3.30 -13.19 2.23
C ARG A 8 -4.70 -13.72 2.24
N SER A 9 -4.98 -14.64 3.15
CA SER A 9 -6.30 -15.22 3.36
C SER A 9 -7.00 -14.56 4.53
N PHE A 10 -8.30 -14.33 4.38
CA PHE A 10 -9.15 -13.71 5.38
C PHE A 10 -10.47 -14.48 5.49
N PRO A 11 -10.83 -14.97 6.68
CA PRO A 11 -12.14 -15.60 6.89
C PRO A 11 -13.28 -14.59 6.76
N PHE A 12 -13.02 -13.32 7.11
CA PHE A 12 -13.92 -12.20 6.90
C PHE A 12 -13.13 -10.89 6.79
N LEU A 13 -13.76 -9.88 6.21
CA LEU A 13 -13.30 -8.49 6.17
C LEU A 13 -14.49 -7.56 6.41
N ILE A 14 -14.22 -6.31 6.80
CA ILE A 14 -15.27 -5.35 7.14
C ILE A 14 -15.22 -4.16 6.20
N HIS A 15 -16.35 -3.81 5.60
CA HIS A 15 -16.54 -2.52 4.94
C HIS A 15 -17.22 -1.54 5.89
N ALA A 16 -16.64 -0.36 6.09
CA ALA A 16 -17.26 0.77 6.76
C ALA A 16 -17.77 1.77 5.72
N GLY A 17 -19.08 1.85 5.55
CA GLY A 17 -19.73 2.68 4.54
C GLY A 17 -21.06 2.13 4.08
N GLU A 18 -21.74 2.89 3.23
CA GLU A 18 -22.97 2.46 2.59
C GLU A 18 -22.63 1.69 1.30
N LEU A 19 -23.29 0.54 1.08
CA LEU A 19 -23.22 -0.21 -0.18
C LEU A 19 -24.12 0.41 -1.26
N ASP A 20 -24.03 1.73 -1.41
CA ASP A 20 -24.72 2.50 -2.44
C ASP A 20 -23.70 3.23 -3.32
N ARG A 21 -23.64 2.81 -4.58
CA ARG A 21 -22.72 3.39 -5.57
C ARG A 21 -22.92 4.89 -5.79
N SER A 22 -24.13 5.41 -5.56
CA SER A 22 -24.43 6.83 -5.71
C SER A 22 -23.80 7.71 -4.63
N LEU A 23 -23.46 7.12 -3.47
CA LEU A 23 -22.84 7.81 -2.33
C LEU A 23 -21.30 7.80 -2.40
N ARG A 24 -20.73 7.18 -3.43
CA ARG A 24 -19.28 7.05 -3.58
C ARG A 24 -18.62 8.41 -3.82
N LYS A 25 -17.63 8.74 -2.98
CA LYS A 25 -16.84 9.97 -3.11
C LYS A 25 -15.80 9.83 -4.23
N PRO A 26 -15.51 10.90 -4.99
CA PRO A 26 -14.42 10.92 -5.96
C PRO A 26 -13.02 10.64 -5.37
N SER A 27 -12.84 10.86 -4.05
CA SER A 27 -11.56 10.72 -3.34
C SER A 27 -11.27 9.32 -2.79
N SER A 28 -11.99 8.27 -3.19
CA SER A 28 -11.69 6.90 -2.74
C SER A 28 -10.36 6.43 -3.33
N HIS A 29 -9.45 6.00 -2.45
CA HIS A 29 -8.08 5.64 -2.78
C HIS A 29 -7.94 4.24 -3.40
N GLU A 30 -8.97 3.39 -3.31
CA GLU A 30 -8.89 1.99 -3.69
C GLU A 30 -9.24 1.70 -5.16
N GLY A 31 -9.19 2.70 -6.04
CA GLY A 31 -9.59 2.50 -7.44
C GLY A 31 -11.04 2.05 -7.51
N ASP A 32 -11.38 1.06 -8.35
CA ASP A 32 -12.79 0.75 -8.65
C ASP A 32 -13.53 -0.20 -7.70
N GLY A 33 -12.84 -0.75 -6.70
CA GLY A 33 -13.41 -1.77 -5.82
C GLY A 33 -13.99 -1.25 -4.51
N LEU A 34 -14.38 -2.18 -3.64
CA LEU A 34 -14.93 -1.91 -2.31
C LEU A 34 -13.83 -1.94 -1.26
N SER A 35 -13.63 -0.81 -0.57
CA SER A 35 -12.68 -0.70 0.53
C SER A 35 -13.07 -1.62 1.69
N VAL A 36 -12.09 -2.35 2.23
CA VAL A 36 -12.29 -3.30 3.33
C VAL A 36 -11.10 -3.27 4.30
N SER A 37 -11.34 -3.59 5.57
CA SER A 37 -10.30 -3.67 6.59
C SER A 37 -10.70 -4.60 7.75
N LEU A 38 -9.73 -4.94 8.59
CA LEU A 38 -9.94 -5.53 9.91
C LEU A 38 -10.01 -4.47 11.03
N CYS A 39 -9.72 -3.20 10.71
CA CYS A 39 -9.67 -2.06 11.63
C CYS A 39 -10.75 -1.02 11.29
N PRO A 40 -12.06 -1.36 11.31
CA PRO A 40 -13.12 -0.46 10.84
C PRO A 40 -13.21 0.82 11.67
N ASP A 41 -13.02 0.74 12.99
CA ASP A 41 -13.10 1.90 13.89
C ASP A 41 -12.04 2.97 13.54
N ASP A 42 -10.84 2.53 13.17
CA ASP A 42 -9.77 3.44 12.81
C ASP A 42 -10.02 4.04 11.43
N TRP A 43 -10.47 3.25 10.47
CA TRP A 43 -10.84 3.77 9.14
C TRP A 43 -12.02 4.75 9.19
N GLU A 44 -12.98 4.55 10.09
CA GLU A 44 -14.05 5.53 10.33
C GLU A 44 -13.52 6.89 10.77
N ARG A 45 -12.51 6.89 11.65
CA ARG A 45 -11.84 8.11 12.14
C ARG A 45 -10.98 8.73 11.05
N ILE A 46 -10.12 7.93 10.41
CA ILE A 46 -9.18 8.35 9.36
C ILE A 46 -9.94 8.97 8.18
N ALA A 47 -10.93 8.26 7.65
CA ALA A 47 -11.72 8.71 6.51
C ALA A 47 -12.88 9.66 6.89
N ARG A 48 -13.04 9.97 8.19
CA ARG A 48 -14.06 10.87 8.74
C ARG A 48 -15.46 10.52 8.24
N LEU A 49 -15.82 9.24 8.39
CA LEU A 49 -17.06 8.68 7.84
C LEU A 49 -18.31 9.00 8.68
N GLY A 50 -18.14 9.58 9.87
CA GLY A 50 -19.24 9.82 10.80
C GLY A 50 -19.65 8.51 11.47
N GLU A 51 -20.94 8.15 11.34
CA GLU A 51 -21.51 6.90 11.83
C GLU A 51 -21.93 6.02 10.64
N PRO A 52 -20.97 5.41 9.90
CA PRO A 52 -21.33 4.63 8.73
C PRO A 52 -21.96 3.29 9.11
N SER A 53 -22.73 2.72 8.19
CA SER A 53 -23.06 1.29 8.25
C SER A 53 -21.78 0.44 8.20
N ARG A 54 -21.80 -0.71 8.87
CA ARG A 54 -20.74 -1.72 8.77
C ARG A 54 -21.26 -2.98 8.12
N TRP A 55 -20.41 -3.63 7.33
CA TRP A 55 -20.76 -4.85 6.62
C TRP A 55 -19.67 -5.89 6.82
N ASP A 56 -20.05 -7.04 7.37
CA ASP A 56 -19.22 -8.23 7.33
C ASP A 56 -19.25 -8.82 5.94
N ILE A 57 -18.07 -9.13 5.41
CA ILE A 57 -17.89 -9.70 4.10
C ILE A 57 -17.15 -11.02 4.25
N THR A 58 -17.68 -12.07 3.64
CA THR A 58 -17.12 -13.43 3.67
C THR A 58 -17.23 -14.05 2.28
N MET A 59 -16.50 -15.14 2.02
CA MET A 59 -16.75 -15.93 0.80
C MET A 59 -18.18 -16.46 0.81
N LEU A 60 -18.81 -16.47 -0.37
CA LEU A 60 -20.13 -17.06 -0.57
C LEU A 60 -20.07 -18.53 -0.18
N ASN A 61 -20.93 -18.96 0.75
CA ASN A 61 -20.92 -20.30 1.35
C ASN A 61 -19.72 -20.62 2.26
N ALA A 62 -18.97 -19.65 2.78
CA ALA A 62 -17.83 -19.88 3.69
C ALA A 62 -18.16 -20.85 4.84
N GLY A 63 -19.36 -20.74 5.45
CA GLY A 63 -19.79 -21.64 6.52
C GLY A 63 -20.01 -23.11 6.11
N ARG A 64 -19.99 -23.43 4.81
CA ARG A 64 -20.10 -24.79 4.26
C ARG A 64 -18.77 -25.31 3.73
N THR A 65 -18.01 -24.45 3.06
CA THR A 65 -16.77 -24.83 2.36
C THR A 65 -15.52 -24.61 3.20
N GLY A 66 -15.57 -23.71 4.19
CA GLY A 66 -14.39 -23.24 4.91
C GLY A 66 -13.47 -22.37 4.04
N GLU A 67 -13.92 -21.95 2.86
CA GLU A 67 -13.13 -21.10 1.97
C GLU A 67 -12.99 -19.69 2.52
N GLU A 68 -11.77 -19.16 2.41
CA GLU A 68 -11.41 -17.81 2.83
C GLU A 68 -11.23 -16.90 1.62
N MET A 69 -11.46 -15.60 1.81
CA MET A 69 -11.16 -14.59 0.81
C MET A 69 -9.65 -14.46 0.69
N LYS A 70 -9.13 -14.53 -0.53
CA LYS A 70 -7.72 -14.24 -0.80
C LYS A 70 -7.61 -12.87 -1.43
N LEU A 71 -6.70 -12.06 -0.91
CA LEU A 71 -6.33 -10.77 -1.48
C LEU A 71 -4.84 -10.81 -1.80
N ILE A 72 -4.44 -10.26 -2.93
CA ILE A 72 -3.02 -10.21 -3.31
C ILE A 72 -2.27 -9.25 -2.38
N ASP A 73 -1.09 -9.65 -1.89
CA ASP A 73 -0.28 -8.80 -1.00
C ASP A 73 0.57 -7.84 -1.84
N ILE A 74 0.17 -6.57 -1.87
CA ILE A 74 0.82 -5.55 -2.71
C ILE A 74 2.25 -5.26 -2.24
N TYR A 75 2.51 -5.23 -0.93
CA TYR A 75 3.86 -4.99 -0.43
C TYR A 75 4.79 -6.17 -0.65
N ALA A 76 4.27 -7.41 -0.57
CA ALA A 76 5.03 -8.58 -0.98
C ALA A 76 5.40 -8.53 -2.47
N LEU A 77 4.46 -8.14 -3.35
CA LEU A 77 4.74 -7.95 -4.78
C LEU A 77 5.77 -6.85 -5.05
N MET A 78 5.71 -5.74 -4.31
CA MET A 78 6.68 -4.63 -4.44
C MET A 78 8.10 -5.05 -4.07
N ASN A 79 8.24 -5.99 -3.15
CA ASN A 79 9.52 -6.52 -2.66
C ASN A 79 10.02 -7.74 -3.45
N ASP A 80 9.16 -8.38 -4.24
CA ASP A 80 9.54 -9.46 -5.16
C ASP A 80 10.00 -8.88 -6.51
N THR A 81 11.29 -8.99 -6.81
CA THR A 81 11.88 -8.40 -8.01
C THR A 81 11.35 -9.01 -9.30
N ASP A 82 11.10 -10.32 -9.32
CA ASP A 82 10.64 -11.03 -10.52
C ASP A 82 9.17 -10.69 -10.80
N MET A 83 8.33 -10.69 -9.77
CA MET A 83 6.93 -10.28 -9.88
C MET A 83 6.79 -8.80 -10.23
N LYS A 84 7.64 -7.94 -9.64
CA LYS A 84 7.68 -6.51 -9.97
C LYS A 84 8.02 -6.30 -11.44
N ALA A 85 8.97 -7.07 -11.99
CA ALA A 85 9.31 -7.03 -13.41
C ALA A 85 8.15 -7.53 -14.29
N GLU A 86 7.53 -8.67 -13.94
CA GLU A 86 6.38 -9.24 -14.68
C GLU A 86 5.20 -8.25 -14.75
N ILE A 87 4.83 -7.66 -13.61
CA ILE A 87 3.72 -6.69 -13.53
C ILE A 87 4.05 -5.43 -14.34
N THR A 88 5.29 -4.94 -14.24
CA THR A 88 5.74 -3.76 -14.98
C THR A 88 5.68 -4.00 -16.49
N GLU A 89 6.21 -5.13 -16.96
CA GLU A 89 6.18 -5.50 -18.38
C GLU A 89 4.74 -5.63 -18.88
N TRP A 90 3.89 -6.38 -18.16
CA TRP A 90 2.48 -6.51 -18.50
C TRP A 90 1.76 -5.16 -18.57
N ALA A 91 1.97 -4.27 -17.60
CA ALA A 91 1.27 -2.99 -17.55
C ALA A 91 1.67 -2.08 -18.72
N ILE A 92 2.93 -2.14 -19.15
CA ILE A 92 3.44 -1.42 -20.33
C ILE A 92 2.88 -2.02 -21.62
N GLU A 93 2.93 -3.35 -21.77
CA GLU A 93 2.41 -4.05 -22.95
C GLU A 93 0.90 -3.86 -23.11
N ALA A 94 0.16 -3.84 -22.01
CA ALA A 94 -1.28 -3.56 -21.98
C ALA A 94 -1.61 -2.08 -22.25
N GLY A 95 -0.60 -1.20 -22.40
CA GLY A 95 -0.78 0.24 -22.63
C GLY A 95 -1.29 1.02 -21.42
N LEU A 96 -1.26 0.40 -20.22
CA LEU A 96 -1.79 0.98 -18.98
C LEU A 96 -0.75 1.80 -18.22
N ALA A 97 0.52 1.53 -18.46
CA ALA A 97 1.61 2.22 -17.79
C ALA A 97 2.77 2.48 -18.74
N ARG A 98 3.70 3.33 -18.30
CA ARG A 98 4.97 3.63 -18.95
C ARG A 98 6.03 3.93 -17.91
N GLN A 99 7.28 3.67 -18.24
CA GLN A 99 8.40 4.20 -17.46
C GLN A 99 8.54 5.69 -17.68
N THR A 100 8.65 6.44 -16.58
CA THR A 100 8.85 7.89 -16.58
C THR A 100 9.89 8.23 -15.52
N ASP A 101 10.75 9.20 -15.81
CA ASP A 101 11.61 9.81 -14.81
C ASP A 101 10.81 10.86 -14.03
N LEU A 102 10.66 10.66 -12.72
CA LEU A 102 10.17 11.66 -11.77
C LEU A 102 11.31 12.14 -10.88
N TRP A 103 11.08 13.26 -10.20
CA TRP A 103 11.93 13.72 -9.11
C TRP A 103 11.31 13.28 -7.79
N CYS A 104 12.13 12.78 -6.88
CA CYS A 104 11.71 12.43 -5.54
C CYS A 104 12.29 13.41 -4.55
N VAL A 105 11.48 13.87 -3.59
CA VAL A 105 11.96 14.54 -2.39
C VAL A 105 11.94 13.52 -1.26
N VAL A 106 13.02 13.45 -0.50
CA VAL A 106 13.24 12.49 0.57
C VAL A 106 13.52 13.26 1.84
N THR A 107 12.76 12.99 2.89
CA THR A 107 12.86 13.65 4.20
C THR A 107 12.89 12.61 5.31
N TYR A 108 13.33 13.02 6.50
CA TYR A 108 13.22 12.22 7.71
C TYR A 108 12.12 12.79 8.60
N ASP A 109 11.20 11.94 9.03
CA ASP A 109 10.16 12.26 10.00
C ASP A 109 10.58 11.67 11.35
N GLY A 110 11.12 12.49 12.25
CA GLY A 110 11.57 12.01 13.55
C GLY A 110 10.47 11.84 14.58
N GLU A 111 9.21 12.24 14.30
CA GLU A 111 8.08 11.82 15.14
C GLU A 111 7.81 10.31 14.95
N CYS A 112 7.98 9.82 13.72
CA CYS A 112 7.81 8.40 13.36
C CYS A 112 9.13 7.62 13.23
N GLU A 113 10.29 8.28 13.33
CA GLU A 113 11.62 7.72 13.04
C GLU A 113 11.74 7.06 11.64
N GLU A 114 11.10 7.66 10.64
CA GLU A 114 10.98 7.09 9.29
C GLU A 114 11.50 8.02 8.18
N VAL A 115 12.05 7.42 7.12
CA VAL A 115 12.35 8.15 5.88
C VAL A 115 11.11 8.15 5.01
N ARG A 116 10.66 9.34 4.62
CA ARG A 116 9.52 9.55 3.73
C ARG A 116 9.98 10.11 2.39
N TYR A 117 9.18 9.89 1.36
CA TYR A 117 9.41 10.53 0.08
C TYR A 117 8.12 10.85 -0.67
N SER A 118 8.18 11.92 -1.46
CA SER A 118 7.13 12.40 -2.36
C SER A 118 7.67 12.50 -3.79
N TYR A 119 6.78 12.66 -4.76
CA TYR A 119 7.14 12.76 -6.18
C TYR A 119 6.78 14.13 -6.74
N CYS A 120 7.70 14.72 -7.50
CA CYS A 120 7.53 15.93 -8.28
C CYS A 120 7.80 15.65 -9.77
N GLN A 121 7.17 16.41 -10.66
CA GLN A 121 7.40 16.27 -12.10
C GLN A 121 8.67 17.00 -12.57
N LYS A 122 9.11 18.01 -11.83
CA LYS A 122 10.24 18.88 -12.19
C LYS A 122 11.27 18.89 -11.08
N GLU A 123 12.51 19.15 -11.49
CA GLU A 123 13.64 19.26 -10.58
C GLU A 123 13.49 20.48 -9.66
N GLU A 124 13.05 21.61 -10.23
CA GLU A 124 12.90 22.86 -9.48
C GLU A 124 11.86 22.73 -8.37
N ASP A 125 10.74 22.04 -8.65
CA ASP A 125 9.69 21.79 -7.67
C ASP A 125 10.20 20.89 -6.53
N ALA A 126 10.96 19.84 -6.86
CA ALA A 126 11.55 18.94 -5.87
C ALA A 126 12.62 19.65 -5.01
N GLN A 127 13.41 20.52 -5.63
CA GLN A 127 14.39 21.32 -4.91
C GLN A 127 13.71 22.30 -3.95
N GLU A 128 12.64 22.99 -4.38
CA GLU A 128 11.88 23.90 -3.52
C GLU A 128 11.22 23.16 -2.35
N GLU A 129 10.59 22.02 -2.59
CA GLU A 129 9.97 21.21 -1.54
C GLU A 129 11.01 20.64 -0.55
N ALA A 130 12.19 20.24 -1.03
CA ALA A 130 13.29 19.84 -0.17
C ALA A 130 13.76 21.00 0.73
N PHE A 131 13.94 22.21 0.17
CA PHE A 131 14.30 23.39 0.95
C PHE A 131 13.24 23.74 1.99
N MET A 132 11.96 23.67 1.64
CA MET A 132 10.84 23.93 2.56
C MET A 132 10.73 22.91 3.69
N SER A 133 11.33 21.73 3.53
CA SER A 133 11.37 20.67 4.55
C SER A 133 12.53 20.84 5.53
N THR A 134 13.35 21.88 5.36
CA THR A 134 14.52 22.18 6.22
C THR A 134 14.48 23.62 6.73
N TYR A 135 15.08 23.88 7.89
CA TYR A 135 15.31 25.22 8.42
C TYR A 135 16.61 25.83 7.88
N ASP A 136 17.61 25.00 7.59
CA ASP A 136 18.88 25.38 6.97
C ASP A 136 18.94 24.86 5.53
N GLU A 137 18.92 25.76 4.55
CA GLU A 137 19.02 25.41 3.12
C GLU A 137 20.30 24.59 2.80
N THR A 138 21.35 24.68 3.61
CA THR A 138 22.57 23.88 3.44
C THR A 138 22.41 22.41 3.86
N ALA A 139 21.28 22.07 4.49
CA ALA A 139 20.88 20.71 4.82
C ALA A 139 20.05 20.03 3.71
N THR A 140 19.97 20.64 2.53
CA THR A 140 19.36 20.05 1.33
C THR A 140 20.41 19.49 0.38
N TYR A 141 20.22 18.25 -0.06
CA TYR A 141 21.18 17.51 -0.89
C TYR A 141 20.57 17.02 -2.21
N ARG A 142 21.33 17.09 -3.29
CA ARG A 142 20.98 16.44 -4.56
C ARG A 142 21.70 15.09 -4.65
N SER A 143 20.98 14.03 -4.99
CA SER A 143 21.55 12.68 -5.20
C SER A 143 21.27 12.16 -6.61
N GLU A 144 22.03 11.16 -7.06
CA GLU A 144 21.89 10.60 -8.41
C GLU A 144 20.79 9.53 -8.48
N SER A 145 20.37 8.97 -7.34
CA SER A 145 19.28 8.00 -7.25
C SER A 145 18.49 8.11 -5.95
N LEU A 146 17.27 7.56 -5.95
CA LEU A 146 16.41 7.47 -4.77
C LEU A 146 17.08 6.72 -3.61
N GLN A 147 17.74 5.59 -3.88
CA GLN A 147 18.42 4.80 -2.85
C GLN A 147 19.57 5.57 -2.18
N GLU A 148 20.32 6.35 -2.96
CA GLU A 148 21.37 7.21 -2.41
C GLU A 148 20.78 8.33 -1.55
N ALA A 149 19.70 8.98 -2.02
CA ALA A 149 19.00 10.01 -1.26
C ALA A 149 18.46 9.48 0.08
N ILE A 150 17.79 8.31 0.08
CA ILE A 150 17.30 7.63 1.29
C ILE A 150 18.44 7.33 2.26
N SER A 151 19.54 6.78 1.76
CA SER A 151 20.70 6.43 2.59
C SER A 151 21.35 7.68 3.21
N LEU A 152 21.47 8.75 2.43
CA LEU A 152 22.01 10.03 2.87
C LEU A 152 21.14 10.67 3.97
N VAL A 153 19.83 10.78 3.72
CA VAL A 153 18.88 11.37 4.66
C VAL A 153 18.89 10.61 5.98
N ARG A 154 18.84 9.28 5.94
CA ARG A 154 18.91 8.45 7.16
C ARG A 154 20.21 8.67 7.94
N GLN A 155 21.35 8.61 7.27
CA GLN A 155 22.65 8.81 7.93
C GLN A 155 22.78 10.20 8.55
N LYS A 156 22.25 11.22 7.88
CA LYS A 156 22.27 12.60 8.36
C LYS A 156 21.32 12.81 9.52
N ALA A 157 20.13 12.23 9.46
CA ALA A 157 19.15 12.32 10.53
C ALA A 157 19.66 11.76 11.86
N GLU A 158 20.41 10.64 11.83
CA GLU A 158 21.07 10.08 13.02
C GLU A 158 22.02 11.05 13.73
N LYS A 159 22.59 12.01 12.99
CA LYS A 159 23.62 12.92 13.48
C LYS A 159 23.09 14.33 13.76
N ASP A 160 22.31 14.84 12.82
CA ASP A 160 21.93 16.25 12.72
C ASP A 160 20.42 16.46 13.05
N GLY A 161 19.67 15.37 13.27
CA GLY A 161 18.22 15.39 13.55
C GLY A 161 17.37 15.49 12.27
N ASP A 162 16.08 15.78 12.42
CA ASP A 162 15.09 15.74 11.32
C ASP A 162 15.26 16.86 10.28
N ASP A 163 16.18 17.79 10.51
CA ASP A 163 16.47 18.92 9.62
C ASP A 163 17.38 18.49 8.45
N VAL A 164 16.92 17.55 7.63
CA VAL A 164 17.62 17.08 6.45
C VAL A 164 16.65 16.63 5.35
N ALA A 165 16.93 17.09 4.13
CA ALA A 165 16.21 16.67 2.95
C ALA A 165 17.17 16.33 1.81
N ALA A 166 16.78 15.40 0.94
CA ALA A 166 17.46 15.16 -0.31
C ALA A 166 16.47 15.06 -1.46
N PHE A 167 16.90 15.38 -2.68
CA PHE A 167 16.12 15.13 -3.87
C PHE A 167 16.95 14.39 -4.92
N ALA A 168 16.28 13.52 -5.69
CA ALA A 168 16.92 12.69 -6.69
C ALA A 168 15.98 12.36 -7.83
N ARG A 169 16.54 12.04 -9.00
CA ARG A 169 15.76 11.50 -10.11
C ARG A 169 15.52 10.01 -9.89
N HIS A 170 14.31 9.57 -10.19
CA HIS A 170 13.89 8.17 -10.08
C HIS A 170 13.07 7.76 -11.30
N THR A 171 13.49 6.68 -11.97
CA THR A 171 12.70 6.06 -13.04
C THR A 171 11.65 5.15 -12.39
N CYS A 172 10.39 5.53 -12.50
CA CYS A 172 9.27 4.81 -11.90
C CYS A 172 8.24 4.38 -12.95
N LEU A 173 7.26 3.58 -12.51
CA LEU A 173 6.13 3.18 -13.33
C LEU A 173 4.99 4.18 -13.14
N THR A 174 4.65 4.92 -14.18
CA THR A 174 3.52 5.86 -14.15
C THR A 174 2.38 5.34 -15.02
N LEU A 175 1.13 5.56 -14.60
CA LEU A 175 -0.03 5.17 -15.41
C LEU A 175 -0.19 6.10 -16.64
N THR A 176 -0.63 5.52 -17.75
CA THR A 176 -1.14 6.25 -18.92
C THR A 176 -2.53 6.79 -18.62
N GLU A 177 -3.13 7.62 -19.50
CA GLU A 177 -4.52 8.06 -19.29
C GLU A 177 -5.50 6.87 -19.27
N ASP A 178 -5.23 5.80 -20.02
CA ASP A 178 -6.04 4.57 -19.95
C ASP A 178 -5.85 3.85 -18.61
N GLY A 179 -4.61 3.75 -18.12
CA GLY A 179 -4.32 3.23 -16.78
C GLY A 179 -5.04 4.04 -15.69
N ILE A 180 -4.95 5.37 -15.75
CA ILE A 180 -5.61 6.29 -14.82
C ILE A 180 -7.13 6.15 -14.90
N ALA A 181 -7.70 6.01 -16.09
CA ALA A 181 -9.14 5.79 -16.25
C ALA A 181 -9.57 4.47 -15.59
N ARG A 182 -8.78 3.40 -15.75
CA ARG A 182 -9.03 2.09 -15.12
C ARG A 182 -8.81 2.06 -13.62
N SER A 183 -7.94 2.92 -13.10
CA SER A 183 -7.74 3.15 -11.66
C SER A 183 -8.62 4.27 -11.10
N ARG A 184 -9.57 4.80 -11.88
CA ARG A 184 -10.51 5.86 -11.49
C ARG A 184 -9.84 7.16 -11.01
N GLY A 185 -8.67 7.49 -11.56
CA GLY A 185 -7.91 8.70 -11.20
C GLY A 185 -6.74 8.44 -10.27
N GLN A 186 -6.64 7.26 -9.65
CA GLN A 186 -5.55 6.91 -8.73
C GLN A 186 -4.23 6.67 -9.47
N GLY A 187 -3.10 6.91 -8.80
CA GLY A 187 -1.77 6.74 -9.38
C GLY A 187 -1.36 7.84 -10.38
N ARG A 188 -2.02 9.01 -10.34
CA ARG A 188 -1.65 10.15 -11.20
C ARG A 188 -0.42 10.87 -10.63
N ALA A 189 0.57 11.11 -11.50
CA ALA A 189 1.76 11.91 -11.21
C ALA A 189 2.68 11.39 -10.07
N CYS A 190 2.64 10.10 -9.80
CA CYS A 190 3.50 9.42 -8.84
C CYS A 190 3.99 8.07 -9.41
N ASP A 191 4.87 7.37 -8.68
CA ASP A 191 5.04 5.93 -8.91
C ASP A 191 3.71 5.22 -8.61
N ALA A 192 3.23 4.44 -9.57
CA ALA A 192 1.91 3.84 -9.58
C ALA A 192 1.98 2.32 -9.76
N PHE A 193 3.11 1.72 -9.35
CA PHE A 193 3.27 0.27 -9.38
C PHE A 193 2.17 -0.46 -8.60
N ASP A 194 1.77 0.04 -7.44
CA ASP A 194 0.70 -0.54 -6.63
C ASP A 194 -0.63 -0.64 -7.41
N MET A 195 -1.00 0.41 -8.14
CA MET A 195 -2.19 0.42 -8.99
C MET A 195 -2.02 -0.50 -10.20
N ALA A 196 -0.83 -0.56 -10.80
CA ALA A 196 -0.53 -1.52 -11.86
C ALA A 196 -0.67 -2.97 -11.36
N ALA A 197 -0.21 -3.26 -10.14
CA ALA A 197 -0.34 -4.56 -9.49
C ALA A 197 -1.81 -4.92 -9.20
N VAL A 198 -2.61 -3.96 -8.75
CA VAL A 198 -4.07 -4.12 -8.59
C VAL A 198 -4.74 -4.50 -9.92
N LEU A 199 -4.43 -3.78 -11.00
CA LEU A 199 -4.98 -4.06 -12.33
C LEU A 199 -4.53 -5.42 -12.86
N TRP A 200 -3.26 -5.77 -12.66
CA TRP A 200 -2.71 -7.07 -13.06
C TRP A 200 -3.37 -8.22 -12.29
N ALA A 201 -3.53 -8.08 -10.97
CA ALA A 201 -4.17 -9.10 -10.15
C ALA A 201 -5.60 -9.38 -10.62
N ARG A 202 -6.37 -8.31 -10.88
CA ARG A 202 -7.73 -8.40 -11.41
C ARG A 202 -7.78 -9.06 -12.78
N ASP A 203 -6.94 -8.62 -13.72
CA ASP A 203 -7.06 -9.00 -15.13
C ASP A 203 -6.38 -10.33 -15.47
N VAL A 204 -5.30 -10.66 -14.75
CA VAL A 204 -4.40 -11.76 -15.11
C VAL A 204 -4.52 -12.93 -14.14
N ARG A 205 -4.86 -12.66 -12.87
CA ARG A 205 -4.77 -13.66 -11.79
C ARG A 205 -6.11 -14.05 -11.17
N MET A 206 -7.13 -13.18 -11.17
CA MET A 206 -8.42 -13.45 -10.50
C MET A 206 -9.03 -14.80 -10.90
N ASP A 207 -9.07 -15.11 -12.20
CA ASP A 207 -9.63 -16.38 -12.71
C ASP A 207 -8.71 -17.61 -12.51
N LYS A 208 -7.44 -17.39 -12.15
CA LYS A 208 -6.42 -18.44 -12.01
C LYS A 208 -6.12 -18.81 -10.56
N VAL A 209 -6.50 -17.96 -9.62
CA VAL A 209 -6.24 -18.16 -8.19
C VAL A 209 -7.58 -18.35 -7.46
N PRO A 210 -7.96 -19.58 -7.09
CA PRO A 210 -9.22 -19.83 -6.41
C PRO A 210 -9.34 -19.03 -5.12
N GLY A 211 -10.45 -18.29 -4.98
CA GLY A 211 -10.73 -17.43 -3.84
C GLY A 211 -10.09 -16.04 -3.91
N LEU A 212 -9.35 -15.69 -4.98
CA LEU A 212 -8.80 -14.35 -5.14
C LEU A 212 -9.91 -13.36 -5.48
N VAL A 213 -10.17 -12.42 -4.56
CA VAL A 213 -11.25 -11.44 -4.68
C VAL A 213 -10.76 -9.99 -4.66
N GLY A 214 -9.47 -9.74 -4.43
CA GLY A 214 -9.00 -8.37 -4.22
C GLY A 214 -7.49 -8.19 -4.02
N ALA A 215 -7.12 -7.02 -3.50
CA ALA A 215 -5.75 -6.63 -3.16
C ALA A 215 -5.66 -6.06 -1.75
N TRP A 216 -4.53 -6.30 -1.08
CA TRP A 216 -4.28 -5.94 0.32
C TRP A 216 -2.99 -5.14 0.47
N TRP A 217 -3.08 -4.03 1.20
CA TRP A 217 -1.96 -3.23 1.69
C TRP A 217 -1.85 -3.47 3.19
N ASN A 218 -0.78 -4.16 3.59
CA ASN A 218 -0.50 -4.45 4.99
C ASN A 218 0.23 -3.28 5.66
N ASP A 219 -0.41 -2.12 5.63
CA ASP A 219 0.10 -0.89 6.24
C ASP A 219 0.39 -1.07 7.72
N VAL A 220 1.38 -0.31 8.21
CA VAL A 220 1.64 -0.21 9.65
C VAL A 220 0.39 0.34 10.33
N HIS A 221 -0.02 -0.28 11.43
CA HIS A 221 -1.19 0.16 12.18
C HIS A 221 -0.81 1.37 13.04
N GLU A 222 -1.00 2.57 12.49
CA GLU A 222 -0.74 3.84 13.15
C GLU A 222 -1.83 4.87 12.79
N PRO A 223 -3.01 4.79 13.44
CA PRO A 223 -4.15 5.64 13.05
C PRO A 223 -3.90 7.15 13.16
N SER A 224 -3.00 7.58 14.06
CA SER A 224 -2.57 8.98 14.18
C SER A 224 -1.85 9.49 12.93
N ALA A 225 -1.13 8.62 12.23
CA ALA A 225 -0.46 8.88 10.97
C ALA A 225 -1.37 8.61 9.74
N LEU A 226 -2.67 8.42 9.96
CA LEU A 226 -3.65 8.07 8.91
C LEU A 226 -3.37 6.70 8.26
N SER A 227 -2.77 5.76 9.00
CA SER A 227 -2.34 4.46 8.51
C SER A 227 -3.01 3.30 9.25
N ALA A 228 -3.54 2.33 8.50
CA ALA A 228 -4.03 1.06 9.03
C ALA A 228 -4.10 0.02 7.90
N PRO A 229 -4.01 -1.30 8.18
CA PRO A 229 -4.18 -2.32 7.15
C PRO A 229 -5.51 -2.18 6.41
N ARG A 230 -5.48 -2.29 5.08
CA ARG A 230 -6.68 -2.20 4.24
C ARG A 230 -6.55 -3.07 3.00
N GLY A 231 -7.68 -3.31 2.38
CA GLY A 231 -7.75 -3.91 1.06
C GLY A 231 -8.88 -3.38 0.24
N VAL A 232 -8.97 -3.92 -0.96
CA VAL A 232 -10.05 -3.66 -1.90
C VAL A 232 -10.57 -4.96 -2.46
N ILE A 233 -11.89 -5.15 -2.44
CA ILE A 233 -12.55 -6.24 -3.15
C ILE A 233 -12.93 -5.76 -4.55
N PHE A 234 -12.55 -6.52 -5.57
CA PHE A 234 -12.90 -6.23 -6.96
C PHE A 234 -14.41 -6.33 -7.18
N THR A 235 -14.97 -5.43 -7.96
CA THR A 235 -16.41 -5.43 -8.27
C THR A 235 -16.87 -6.73 -8.95
N GLU A 236 -16.00 -7.33 -9.74
CA GLU A 236 -16.18 -8.58 -10.46
C GLU A 236 -16.23 -9.78 -9.51
N ALA A 237 -15.70 -9.64 -8.28
CA ALA A 237 -15.75 -10.66 -7.25
C ALA A 237 -17.02 -10.57 -6.37
N PHE A 238 -17.90 -9.58 -6.54
CA PHE A 238 -19.07 -9.42 -5.68
C PHE A 238 -20.05 -10.60 -5.72
N SER A 239 -20.11 -11.34 -6.83
CA SER A 239 -20.92 -12.57 -6.91
C SER A 239 -20.31 -13.76 -6.15
N GLN A 240 -19.09 -13.62 -5.64
CA GLN A 240 -18.35 -14.65 -4.91
C GLN A 240 -18.32 -14.40 -3.39
N VAL A 241 -18.88 -13.29 -2.92
CA VAL A 241 -18.87 -12.89 -1.51
C VAL A 241 -20.28 -12.59 -1.01
N ASP A 242 -20.50 -12.83 0.28
CA ASP A 242 -21.72 -12.46 0.99
C ASP A 242 -21.51 -11.17 1.79
N PHE A 243 -22.51 -10.29 1.78
CA PHE A 243 -22.55 -9.06 2.55
C PHE A 243 -23.58 -9.17 3.66
N MET A 244 -23.14 -9.09 4.91
CA MET A 244 -24.03 -9.09 6.07
C MET A 244 -23.91 -7.74 6.78
N LYS A 245 -25.00 -6.97 6.80
CA LYS A 245 -25.02 -5.72 7.56
C LYS A 245 -24.84 -6.05 9.03
N ARG A 246 -23.87 -5.41 9.68
CA ARG A 246 -23.79 -5.40 11.14
C ARG A 246 -24.88 -4.45 11.63
N ASP A 247 -26.04 -5.01 11.98
CA ASP A 247 -26.90 -4.34 12.95
C ASP A 247 -26.09 -4.17 14.23
N ALA A 248 -26.32 -3.09 14.99
CA ALA A 248 -25.66 -2.81 16.26
C ALA A 248 -25.81 -4.00 17.23
N ARG A 249 -24.95 -5.02 17.09
CA ARG A 249 -24.84 -6.13 18.01
C ARG A 249 -23.86 -5.69 19.08
N PRO A 250 -24.25 -5.75 20.36
CA PRO A 250 -23.30 -5.58 21.44
C PRO A 250 -22.28 -6.72 21.33
N ASP A 251 -21.02 -6.33 21.26
CA ASP A 251 -19.86 -7.00 21.85
C ASP A 251 -19.77 -8.51 21.58
N ILE A 252 -19.21 -8.88 20.43
CA ILE A 252 -18.67 -10.23 20.21
C ILE A 252 -17.26 -10.15 19.64
N TYR A 253 -16.39 -9.34 20.25
CA TYR A 253 -14.94 -9.42 20.03
C TYR A 253 -14.17 -9.09 21.32
N GLU A 254 -14.37 -9.89 22.38
CA GLU A 254 -13.22 -10.31 23.19
C GLU A 254 -12.65 -11.57 22.52
N THR A 255 -12.02 -11.39 21.36
CA THR A 255 -10.99 -12.32 20.92
C THR A 255 -9.72 -11.51 20.99
N GLU A 256 -8.92 -11.80 22.02
CA GLU A 256 -7.57 -11.28 22.17
C GLU A 256 -6.88 -11.34 20.80
N TYR A 257 -6.50 -10.18 20.29
CA TYR A 257 -5.49 -10.10 19.25
C TYR A 257 -4.23 -10.72 19.84
N HIS A 258 -3.97 -11.99 19.54
CA HIS A 258 -2.64 -12.53 19.73
C HIS A 258 -1.78 -11.88 18.66
N GLU A 259 -0.83 -11.04 19.09
CA GLU A 259 0.31 -10.69 18.28
C GLU A 259 0.83 -11.97 17.63
N PRO A 260 1.15 -11.96 16.32
CA PRO A 260 1.87 -13.08 15.73
C PRO A 260 3.14 -13.30 16.59
N PRO A 261 3.52 -14.55 16.87
CA PRO A 261 4.68 -14.82 17.72
C PRO A 261 5.86 -14.03 17.17
N GLU A 262 6.54 -13.30 18.06
CA GLU A 262 7.82 -12.68 17.75
C GLU A 262 8.67 -13.73 17.01
N VAL A 263 9.04 -13.41 15.79
CA VAL A 263 10.09 -14.17 15.12
C VAL A 263 11.32 -13.91 15.99
N GLU A 264 11.75 -14.91 16.76
CA GLU A 264 13.06 -14.90 17.39
C GLU A 264 14.06 -14.57 16.28
N THR A 265 14.54 -13.33 16.28
CA THR A 265 15.75 -12.96 15.58
C THR A 265 16.83 -13.83 16.18
N LEU A 266 17.17 -14.88 15.44
CA LEU A 266 18.34 -15.70 15.68
C LEU A 266 19.54 -14.74 15.58
N HIS A 267 19.89 -14.13 16.71
CA HIS A 267 21.15 -13.43 16.89
C HIS A 267 22.24 -14.48 16.68
N MET A 268 22.76 -14.54 15.45
CA MET A 268 24.04 -15.16 15.22
C MET A 268 25.08 -14.34 16.00
N PRO A 269 25.76 -14.92 17.00
CA PRO A 269 26.87 -14.22 17.61
C PRO A 269 27.96 -14.01 16.55
N MET A 270 28.30 -12.75 16.30
CA MET A 270 29.57 -12.43 15.65
C MET A 270 30.69 -12.82 16.61
N GLU A 271 31.21 -14.04 16.49
CA GLU A 271 32.50 -14.36 17.05
C GLU A 271 33.58 -13.60 16.29
N ALA A 272 34.20 -12.69 17.03
CA ALA A 272 35.42 -12.00 16.66
C ALA A 272 36.56 -13.00 16.46
N GLY A 273 37.27 -12.85 15.35
CA GLY A 273 38.69 -13.18 15.29
C GLY A 273 39.08 -14.08 14.13
N LEU A 274 39.66 -13.48 13.09
CA LEU A 274 40.93 -13.99 12.60
C LEU A 274 41.89 -12.82 12.41
N LYS A 275 42.94 -12.83 13.22
CA LYS A 275 44.18 -12.09 13.00
C LYS A 275 45.01 -12.84 11.95
N MET A 276 45.78 -12.02 11.23
CA MET A 276 46.77 -12.31 10.17
C MET A 276 46.18 -12.44 8.77
#